data_AF-A0A9E8MX57-F1
#
_entry.id   AF-A0A9E8MX57-F1
#
_cell.length_a   1.000
_cell.length_b   1.000
_cell.length_c   1.000
_cell.angle_alpha   90.00
_cell.angle_beta   90.00
_cell.angle_gamma   90.00
#
_symmetry.space_group_name_H-M   'P 1'
#
loop_
_entity.id
_entity.type
_entity.pdbx_description
1 polymer ?
#
loop_
_entity_poly.entity_id
_entity_poly.type
_entity_poly.pdbx_seq_one_letter_code
_entity_poly.pdbx_strand_id
1 'polypeptide(L)'
;MKNLVIIIIVFFSSFTFSQDKYLTKTGTVVFEASVPSFEEVKAENKNTTAILNTENGEFAALVLVKGFRFKNALMEEHFNENYAESDDYPKATFKGTITEFTLENISTQKTMIYNGSLVFHGKTKKLENKTLNIFQNSSGQISLSR
;
A
#
# COMPACT_ATOMS: atom_id res chain seq x y z
N MET A 1 -9.76 -49.94 18.27
CA MET A 1 -10.54 -48.69 18.19
C MET A 1 -9.70 -47.44 18.44
N LYS A 2 -8.82 -47.40 19.45
CA LYS A 2 -7.94 -46.23 19.76
C LYS A 2 -7.06 -45.80 18.57
N ASN A 3 -6.49 -46.75 17.83
CA ASN A 3 -5.63 -46.45 16.67
C ASN A 3 -6.41 -45.91 15.46
N LEU A 4 -7.71 -46.24 15.33
CA LEU A 4 -8.55 -45.76 14.23
C LEU A 4 -8.97 -44.31 14.46
N VAL A 5 -9.19 -43.92 15.72
CA VAL A 5 -9.46 -42.52 16.11
C VAL A 5 -8.24 -41.63 15.86
N ILE A 6 -7.02 -42.13 16.11
CA ILE A 6 -5.77 -41.39 15.86
C ILE A 6 -5.58 -41.11 14.36
N ILE A 7 -5.89 -42.08 13.49
CA ILE A 7 -5.77 -41.92 12.03
C ILE A 7 -6.77 -40.89 11.50
N ILE A 8 -7.99 -40.84 12.04
CA ILE A 8 -9.02 -39.85 11.66
C ILE A 8 -8.62 -38.43 12.07
N ILE A 9 -7.99 -38.26 13.24
CA ILE A 9 -7.50 -36.96 13.73
C ILE A 9 -6.35 -36.43 12.87
N VAL A 10 -5.43 -37.30 12.41
CA VAL A 10 -4.31 -36.92 11.53
C VAL A 10 -4.78 -36.56 10.11
N PHE A 11 -5.88 -37.14 9.63
CA PHE A 11 -6.44 -36.79 8.31
C PHE A 11 -7.13 -35.42 8.29
N PHE A 12 -7.55 -34.90 9.45
CA PHE A 12 -8.23 -33.60 9.54
C PHE A 12 -7.27 -32.40 9.63
N SER A 13 -5.96 -32.61 9.84
CA SER A 13 -4.97 -31.54 10.06
C SER A 13 -4.37 -30.93 8.78
N SER A 14 -4.80 -31.35 7.58
CA SER A 14 -4.15 -30.97 6.31
C SER A 14 -4.81 -29.82 5.54
N PHE A 15 -5.77 -29.10 6.12
CA PHE A 15 -6.35 -27.92 5.49
C PHE A 15 -5.47 -26.69 5.74
N THR A 16 -4.43 -26.53 4.92
CA THR A 16 -3.66 -25.28 4.86
C THR A 16 -4.35 -24.33 3.88
N PHE A 17 -4.84 -23.19 4.36
CA PHE A 17 -5.28 -22.09 3.51
C PHE A 17 -4.08 -21.26 3.07
N SER A 18 -3.93 -21.03 1.77
CA SER A 18 -2.96 -20.07 1.23
C SER A 18 -3.39 -18.64 1.56
N GLN A 19 -2.42 -17.73 1.70
CA GLN A 19 -2.70 -16.31 1.88
C GLN A 19 -2.78 -15.61 0.52
N ASP A 20 -4.00 -15.32 0.08
CA ASP A 20 -4.24 -14.70 -1.23
C ASP A 20 -4.13 -13.16 -1.18
N LYS A 21 -4.08 -12.59 0.02
CA LYS A 21 -3.99 -11.14 0.24
C LYS A 21 -2.98 -10.78 1.31
N TYR A 22 -2.05 -9.90 0.95
CA TYR A 22 -1.13 -9.25 1.87
C TYR A 22 -1.72 -7.91 2.31
N LEU A 23 -1.60 -7.58 3.59
CA LEU A 23 -2.12 -6.34 4.16
C LEU A 23 -1.06 -5.69 5.05
N THR A 24 -0.98 -4.36 4.97
CA THR A 24 -0.25 -3.54 5.95
C THR A 24 -1.11 -2.38 6.43
N LYS A 25 -0.83 -1.89 7.63
CA LYS A 25 -1.40 -0.65 8.20
C LYS A 25 -0.34 0.40 8.53
N THR A 26 0.93 0.06 8.31
CA THR A 26 2.10 0.87 8.66
C THR A 26 2.88 1.27 7.41
N GLY A 27 2.18 1.44 6.29
CA GLY A 27 2.80 1.94 5.06
C GLY A 27 3.13 3.43 5.19
N THR A 28 4.21 3.85 4.53
CA THR A 28 4.64 5.24 4.49
C THR A 28 4.24 5.88 3.16
N VAL A 29 3.60 7.05 3.22
CA VAL A 29 3.38 7.94 2.09
C VAL A 29 4.04 9.29 2.39
N VAL A 30 4.77 9.82 1.42
CA VAL A 30 5.44 11.12 1.51
C VAL A 30 4.79 12.10 0.54
N PHE A 31 4.44 13.28 1.06
CA PHE A 31 4.13 14.46 0.28
C PHE A 31 5.38 15.33 0.20
N GLU A 32 5.76 15.74 -1.01
CA GLU A 32 6.96 16.54 -1.27
C GLU A 32 6.62 17.63 -2.29
N ALA A 33 6.73 18.89 -1.85
CA ALA A 33 6.53 20.07 -2.67
C ALA A 33 7.61 21.13 -2.41
N SER A 34 8.72 20.75 -1.75
CA SER A 34 9.81 21.67 -1.43
C SER A 34 10.52 22.15 -2.68
N VAL A 35 10.95 23.41 -2.66
CA VAL A 35 11.81 24.01 -3.67
C VAL A 35 13.13 24.43 -3.01
N PRO A 36 14.29 24.31 -3.70
CA PRO A 36 15.57 24.69 -3.12
C PRO A 36 15.57 26.15 -2.63
N SER A 37 16.23 26.40 -1.50
CA SER A 37 16.38 27.74 -0.89
C SER A 37 15.11 28.34 -0.25
N PHE A 38 14.03 27.56 -0.13
CA PHE A 38 12.82 27.92 0.65
C PHE A 38 12.60 26.94 1.81
N GLU A 39 11.66 27.27 2.70
CA GLU A 39 11.25 26.37 3.77
C GLU A 39 10.70 25.05 3.18
N GLU A 40 11.04 23.94 3.83
CA GLU A 40 10.69 22.59 3.37
C GLU A 40 9.17 22.36 3.44
N VAL A 41 8.55 22.12 2.29
CA VAL A 41 7.12 21.77 2.18
C VAL A 41 7.02 20.26 1.98
N LYS A 42 7.20 19.54 3.08
CA LYS A 42 7.22 18.08 3.12
C LYS A 42 6.40 17.54 4.27
N ALA A 43 5.71 16.43 4.01
CA ALA A 43 5.00 15.70 5.04
C ALA A 43 5.08 14.20 4.86
N GLU A 44 4.95 13.48 5.98
CA GLU A 44 4.94 12.03 6.00
C GLU A 44 3.69 11.51 6.71
N ASN A 45 3.11 10.42 6.18
CA ASN A 45 2.10 9.63 6.87
C ASN A 45 2.54 8.17 6.93
N LYS A 46 2.79 7.66 8.14
CA LYS A 46 3.27 6.30 8.43
C LYS A 46 2.16 5.28 8.71
N ASN A 47 0.90 5.71 8.62
CA ASN A 47 -0.28 4.91 8.95
C ASN A 47 -1.12 4.63 7.70
N THR A 48 -0.46 4.30 6.59
CA THR A 48 -1.13 3.97 5.34
C THR A 48 -1.53 2.50 5.35
N THR A 49 -2.80 2.24 5.05
CA THR A 49 -3.29 0.88 4.84
C THR A 49 -3.13 0.51 3.38
N ALA A 50 -2.58 -0.66 3.11
CA ALA A 50 -2.49 -1.19 1.75
C ALA A 50 -2.80 -2.68 1.72
N ILE A 51 -3.36 -3.13 0.59
CA ILE A 51 -3.71 -4.51 0.31
C ILE A 51 -3.17 -4.87 -1.07
N LEU A 52 -2.51 -6.02 -1.16
CA LEU A 52 -2.09 -6.65 -2.42
C LEU A 52 -2.80 -8.01 -2.54
N ASN A 53 -3.57 -8.20 -3.61
CA ASN A 53 -4.10 -9.50 -3.99
C ASN A 53 -3.08 -10.21 -4.88
N THR A 54 -2.61 -11.37 -4.44
CA THR A 54 -1.53 -12.08 -5.10
C THR A 54 -1.98 -12.96 -6.26
N GLU A 55 -3.28 -13.20 -6.38
CA GLU A 55 -3.84 -13.99 -7.49
C GLU A 55 -3.86 -13.20 -8.80
N ASN A 56 -4.04 -11.88 -8.72
CA ASN A 56 -4.29 -11.02 -9.88
C ASN A 56 -3.45 -9.73 -9.89
N GLY A 57 -2.63 -9.49 -8.88
CA GLY A 57 -1.80 -8.28 -8.76
C GLY A 57 -2.58 -7.01 -8.44
N GLU A 58 -3.85 -7.09 -8.04
CA GLU A 58 -4.61 -5.92 -7.61
C GLU A 58 -3.99 -5.32 -6.35
N PHE A 59 -3.77 -4.01 -6.39
CA PHE A 59 -3.20 -3.25 -5.29
C PHE A 59 -4.09 -2.06 -4.96
N ALA A 60 -4.40 -1.92 -3.68
CA ALA A 60 -5.14 -0.78 -3.15
C ALA A 60 -4.41 -0.18 -1.95
N ALA A 61 -4.34 1.14 -1.89
CA ALA A 61 -3.82 1.87 -0.75
C ALA A 61 -4.80 2.97 -0.32
N LEU A 62 -4.87 3.23 0.98
CA LEU A 62 -5.69 4.27 1.58
C LEU A 62 -4.88 4.96 2.68
N VAL A 63 -4.87 6.28 2.63
CA VAL A 63 -4.26 7.14 3.64
C VAL A 63 -5.28 8.18 4.12
N LEU A 64 -5.33 8.42 5.42
CA LEU A 64 -6.10 9.52 5.99
C LEU A 64 -5.30 10.82 5.82
N VAL A 65 -5.91 11.82 5.17
CA VAL A 65 -5.22 13.06 4.80
C VAL A 65 -4.75 13.83 6.04
N LYS A 66 -5.59 13.94 7.08
CA LYS A 66 -5.22 14.54 8.38
C LYS A 66 -4.10 13.80 9.13
N GLY A 67 -3.66 12.65 8.64
CA GLY A 67 -2.54 11.90 9.21
C GLY A 67 -1.16 12.31 8.67
N PHE A 68 -1.09 13.19 7.67
CA PHE A 68 0.18 13.76 7.23
C PHE A 68 0.75 14.69 8.30
N ARG A 69 2.03 14.51 8.62
CA ARG A 69 2.77 15.34 9.58
C ARG A 69 3.81 16.17 8.86
N PHE A 70 3.71 17.49 9.01
CA PHE A 70 4.68 18.44 8.50
C PHE A 70 5.64 18.86 9.62
N LYS A 71 6.82 19.36 9.22
CA LYS A 71 7.76 19.96 10.17
C LYS A 71 7.23 21.25 10.80
N ASN A 72 6.47 22.03 10.03
CA ASN A 72 5.86 23.28 10.47
C ASN A 72 4.33 23.09 10.64
N ALA A 73 3.82 23.38 11.84
CA ALA A 73 2.41 23.21 12.16
C ALA A 73 1.48 24.09 11.33
N LEU A 74 1.88 25.33 10.98
CA LEU A 74 1.07 26.21 10.14
C LEU A 74 0.97 25.69 8.70
N MET A 75 2.04 25.05 8.19
CA MET A 75 1.98 24.40 6.88
C MET A 75 1.06 23.17 6.90
N GLU A 76 1.03 22.42 8.00
CA GLU A 76 0.08 21.32 8.19
C GLU A 76 -1.37 21.83 8.21
N GLU A 77 -1.63 22.92 8.93
CA GLU A 77 -2.95 23.57 8.97
C GLU A 77 -3.37 24.03 7.58
N HIS A 78 -2.54 24.80 6.87
CA HIS A 78 -2.83 25.25 5.51
C HIS A 78 -3.00 24.09 4.52
N PHE A 79 -2.19 23.03 4.65
CA PHE A 79 -2.35 21.83 3.85
C PHE A 79 -3.72 21.19 4.07
N ASN A 80 -4.16 21.05 5.32
CA ASN A 80 -5.43 20.40 5.64
C ASN A 80 -6.64 21.25 5.30
N GLU A 81 -6.58 22.57 5.46
CA GLU A 81 -7.70 23.48 5.25
C GLU A 81 -7.83 23.94 3.79
N ASN A 82 -6.74 24.41 3.19
CA ASN A 82 -6.80 25.15 1.91
C ASN A 82 -6.32 24.32 0.71
N TYR A 83 -5.40 23.37 0.93
CA TYR A 83 -4.85 22.58 -0.17
C TYR A 83 -5.59 21.25 -0.37
N ALA A 84 -5.76 20.49 0.72
CA ALA A 84 -6.34 19.16 0.68
C ALA A 84 -7.83 19.16 1.05
N GLU A 85 -8.34 20.22 1.71
CA GLU A 85 -9.71 20.31 2.25
C GLU A 85 -10.10 19.01 2.97
N SER A 86 -9.26 18.60 3.92
CA SER A 86 -9.26 17.27 4.53
C SER A 86 -10.48 16.96 5.41
N ASP A 87 -11.29 17.96 5.77
CA ASP A 87 -12.60 17.75 6.38
C ASP A 87 -13.64 17.24 5.37
N ASP A 88 -13.62 17.78 4.15
CA ASP A 88 -14.50 17.37 3.05
C ASP A 88 -13.97 16.11 2.34
N TYR A 89 -12.64 16.00 2.21
CA TYR A 89 -11.95 14.89 1.54
C TYR A 89 -10.96 14.19 2.48
N PRO A 90 -11.43 13.45 3.50
CA PRO A 90 -10.57 12.91 4.55
C PRO A 90 -9.64 11.78 4.11
N LYS A 91 -9.83 11.24 2.90
CA LYS A 91 -9.14 10.05 2.41
C LYS A 91 -8.51 10.33 1.05
N ALA A 92 -7.27 9.88 0.90
CA ALA A 92 -6.67 9.67 -0.42
C ALA A 92 -6.56 8.17 -0.67
N THR A 93 -6.89 7.74 -1.88
CA THR A 93 -6.89 6.31 -2.22
C THR A 93 -6.21 6.07 -3.56
N PHE A 94 -5.45 4.99 -3.63
CA PHE A 94 -4.99 4.42 -4.89
C PHE A 94 -5.64 3.06 -5.09
N LYS A 95 -6.11 2.77 -6.31
CA LYS A 95 -6.55 1.44 -6.73
C LYS A 95 -5.98 1.14 -8.10
N GLY A 96 -5.37 -0.02 -8.27
CA GLY A 96 -4.74 -0.40 -9.52
C GLY A 96 -4.33 -1.86 -9.56
N THR A 97 -3.56 -2.21 -10.58
CA THR A 97 -3.07 -3.56 -10.82
C THR A 97 -1.61 -3.48 -11.26
N ILE A 98 -0.79 -4.39 -10.73
CA ILE A 98 0.59 -4.62 -11.16
C ILE A 98 0.55 -5.54 -12.37
N THR A 99 1.03 -5.07 -13.51
CA THR A 99 1.02 -5.80 -14.79
C THR A 99 1.91 -7.04 -14.68
N GLU A 100 1.41 -8.20 -15.13
CA GLU A 100 2.15 -9.48 -15.15
C GLU A 100 2.69 -9.90 -13.77
N PHE A 101 1.94 -9.57 -12.70
CA PHE A 101 2.31 -9.96 -11.34
C PHE A 101 2.20 -11.47 -11.13
N THR A 102 3.27 -12.06 -10.60
CA THR A 102 3.28 -13.40 -9.99
C THR A 102 4.21 -13.39 -8.79
N LEU A 103 3.99 -14.25 -7.79
CA LEU A 103 4.91 -14.37 -6.64
C LEU A 103 6.32 -14.79 -7.07
N GLU A 104 6.42 -15.66 -8.06
CA GLU A 104 7.69 -16.14 -8.60
C GLU A 104 8.54 -14.98 -9.16
N ASN A 105 7.87 -13.99 -9.78
CA ASN A 105 8.50 -12.83 -10.39
C ASN A 105 9.10 -11.83 -9.40
N ILE A 106 8.82 -11.96 -8.10
CA ILE A 106 9.25 -11.01 -7.06
C ILE A 106 10.21 -11.62 -6.03
N SER A 107 10.70 -12.83 -6.27
CA SER A 107 11.71 -13.49 -5.41
C SER A 107 13.03 -12.71 -5.28
N THR A 108 13.31 -11.84 -6.26
CA THR A 108 14.38 -10.85 -6.24
C THR A 108 13.81 -9.46 -6.50
N GLN A 109 14.53 -8.41 -6.10
CA GLN A 109 14.13 -7.03 -6.39
C GLN A 109 13.97 -6.81 -7.89
N LYS A 110 12.74 -6.43 -8.28
CA LYS A 110 12.36 -6.19 -9.67
C LYS A 110 11.58 -4.90 -9.79
N THR A 111 11.83 -4.19 -10.89
CA THR A 111 10.99 -3.06 -11.31
C THR A 111 9.85 -3.59 -12.17
N MET A 112 8.61 -3.30 -11.79
CA MET A 112 7.40 -3.72 -12.49
C MET A 112 6.56 -2.52 -12.89
N ILE A 113 5.68 -2.73 -13.86
CA ILE A 113 4.72 -1.72 -14.34
C ILE A 113 3.41 -1.88 -13.57
N TYR A 114 2.76 -0.77 -13.24
CA TYR A 114 1.42 -0.74 -12.70
C TYR A 114 0.57 0.32 -13.38
N ASN A 115 -0.74 0.07 -13.33
CA ASN A 115 -1.78 0.96 -13.81
C ASN A 115 -2.80 1.16 -12.69
N GLY A 116 -3.43 2.33 -12.62
CA GLY A 116 -4.46 2.56 -11.62
C GLY A 116 -5.00 3.98 -11.59
N SER A 117 -5.77 4.27 -10.55
CA SER A 117 -6.37 5.58 -10.30
C SER A 117 -6.03 6.05 -8.90
N LEU A 118 -5.49 7.26 -8.82
CA LEU A 118 -5.29 8.01 -7.58
C LEU A 118 -6.46 8.96 -7.39
N VAL A 119 -7.10 8.89 -6.22
CA VAL A 119 -8.12 9.85 -5.78
C VAL A 119 -7.53 10.68 -4.66
N PHE A 120 -7.54 12.00 -4.83
CA PHE A 120 -7.12 12.98 -3.84
C PHE A 120 -7.97 14.23 -4.02
N HIS A 121 -8.47 14.79 -2.91
CA HIS A 121 -9.25 16.04 -2.93
C HIS A 121 -10.43 15.99 -3.94
N GLY A 122 -11.20 14.90 -3.89
CA GLY A 122 -12.35 14.67 -4.79
C GLY A 122 -12.01 14.47 -6.28
N LYS A 123 -10.74 14.60 -6.68
CA LYS A 123 -10.29 14.45 -8.06
C LYS A 123 -9.67 13.08 -8.28
N THR A 124 -9.98 12.48 -9.43
CA THR A 124 -9.38 11.21 -9.87
C THR A 124 -8.36 11.47 -10.96
N LYS A 125 -7.15 10.95 -10.78
CA LYS A 125 -6.08 10.95 -11.79
C LYS A 125 -5.69 9.52 -12.14
N LYS A 126 -5.81 9.17 -13.41
CA LYS A 126 -5.31 7.90 -13.94
C LYS A 126 -3.78 7.93 -14.01
N LEU A 127 -3.18 6.82 -13.61
CA LEU A 127 -1.75 6.55 -13.71
C LEU A 127 -1.59 5.33 -14.59
N GLU A 128 -0.99 5.53 -15.76
CA GLU A 128 -0.76 4.47 -16.74
C GLU A 128 0.75 4.28 -16.93
N ASN A 129 1.15 3.02 -17.09
CA ASN A 129 2.52 2.58 -17.35
C ASN A 129 3.54 3.18 -16.37
N LYS A 130 3.20 3.23 -15.07
CA LYS A 130 4.11 3.69 -14.02
C LYS A 130 4.93 2.54 -13.46
N THR A 131 6.12 2.83 -12.95
CA THR A 131 7.02 1.83 -12.41
C THR A 131 6.99 1.81 -10.88
N LEU A 132 7.14 0.63 -10.32
CA LEU A 132 7.36 0.40 -8.89
C LEU A 132 8.46 -0.65 -8.71
N ASN A 133 9.14 -0.61 -7.58
CA ASN A 133 10.03 -1.68 -7.15
C ASN A 133 9.29 -2.59 -6.18
N ILE A 134 9.41 -3.90 -6.39
CA ILE A 134 8.79 -4.93 -5.57
C ILE A 134 9.76 -6.08 -5.33
N PHE A 135 9.75 -6.62 -4.12
CA PHE A 135 10.45 -7.85 -3.77
C PHE A 135 9.78 -8.57 -2.61
N GLN A 136 9.93 -9.89 -2.56
CA GLN A 136 9.60 -10.73 -1.44
C GLN A 136 10.89 -11.17 -0.75
N ASN A 137 10.98 -11.00 0.57
CA ASN A 137 12.13 -11.48 1.32
C ASN A 137 11.98 -12.97 1.69
N SER A 138 13.03 -13.54 2.29
CA SER A 138 13.04 -14.94 2.73
C SER A 138 12.01 -15.29 3.80
N SER A 139 11.47 -14.32 4.53
CA SER A 139 10.39 -14.52 5.50
C SER A 139 8.99 -14.40 4.89
N GLY A 140 8.89 -14.23 3.56
CA GLY A 140 7.62 -14.11 2.84
C GLY A 140 7.01 -12.71 2.85
N GLN A 141 7.63 -11.72 3.51
CA GLN A 141 7.16 -10.34 3.51
C GLN A 141 7.43 -9.68 2.15
N ILE A 142 6.39 -9.04 1.61
CA ILE A 142 6.46 -8.27 0.36
C ILE A 142 6.71 -6.80 0.69
N SER A 143 7.72 -6.23 0.04
CA SER A 143 8.01 -4.80 0.09
C SER A 143 7.73 -4.16 -1.28
N LEU A 144 7.04 -3.03 -1.26
CA LEU A 144 6.68 -2.25 -2.44
C LEU A 144 7.07 -0.79 -2.22
N SER A 145 7.78 -0.19 -3.18
CA SER A 145 8.18 1.22 -3.14
C SER A 145 8.10 1.85 -4.53
N ARG A 146 7.80 3.15 -4.59
CA ARG A 146 7.82 3.98 -5.79
C ARG A 146 8.79 5.13 -5.60
#